data_AF-A0A916PWZ1-F1
#
_entry.id   AF-A0A916PWZ1-F1
#
_cell.length_a   1.000
_cell.length_b   1.000
_cell.length_c   1.000
_cell.angle_alpha   90.00
_cell.angle_beta   90.00
_cell.angle_gamma   90.00
#
_symmetry.space_group_name_H-M   'P 1'
#
loop_
_entity.id
_entity.type
_entity.pdbx_description
1 polymer ?
#
loop_
_entity_poly.entity_id
_entity_poly.type
_entity_poly.pdbx_seq_one_letter_code
_entity_poly.pdbx_strand_id
1 'polypeptide(L)'
;MGAILKNCSFTNARLYQTDWTHAHLKRCKLSDNLANQKVRELCISRIGINEDFSFSDLSVLNLIRVNLRAAILAGANLNGTNLTQADLENTNLWNVQAIQTDFSKANLSGACIENWAITSETIFTDTICSHIYLDSDRTERKPASGSFEQGDFEKLVIQFTKTLDFLFRNGIDAQAFDFALNNLIEDYEQMGLSLKGVDDLGDGDRLVRFNTVSDAPKAEMHAQFTQEYEEMRKQLEASRNKVWELQQKLDRIDLENKLERFELEKQLAVAIAKLEERPTSQYLQNLVYYQTTQLGQQKSIYALNSQFGDPMSDKSIQSGGGDISYVGRDNLGVSGKDQQGVAGRDISGTVTNTIQQLRETNQPDAPQLSDLLEQLQKVVESSEELGEPEKQKALEYLNQIGEMSVKEPAQKKGMLPVLLDAFTGVISKAANLIDPVKKIAAAILSIWQA
;
A
#
# COMPACT_ATOMS: atom_id res chain seq x y z
N MET A 1 11.84 -0.38 -45.26
CA MET A 1 12.93 0.47 -44.72
C MET A 1 12.29 1.30 -43.61
N GLY A 2 12.77 1.21 -42.36
CA GLY A 2 12.15 1.94 -41.25
C GLY A 2 12.75 3.34 -41.05
N ALA A 3 12.11 4.13 -40.19
CA ALA A 3 12.56 5.49 -39.89
C ALA A 3 13.93 5.50 -39.20
N ILE A 4 14.81 6.44 -39.56
CA ILE A 4 16.10 6.64 -38.88
C ILE A 4 16.01 7.91 -38.04
N LEU A 5 15.97 7.75 -36.72
CA LEU A 5 15.84 8.85 -35.77
C LEU A 5 17.11 8.92 -34.91
N LYS A 6 17.83 10.03 -35.01
CA LYS A 6 19.11 10.23 -34.32
C LYS A 6 19.05 11.50 -33.48
N ASN A 7 19.39 11.38 -32.20
CA ASN A 7 19.43 12.50 -31.24
C ASN A 7 18.07 13.23 -31.08
N CYS A 8 16.94 12.52 -31.23
CA CYS A 8 15.60 13.08 -31.03
C CYS A 8 15.15 12.98 -29.58
N SER A 9 14.26 13.87 -29.13
CA SER A 9 13.59 13.77 -27.84
C SER A 9 12.10 13.58 -28.05
N PHE A 10 11.55 12.51 -27.49
CA PHE A 10 10.11 12.21 -27.49
C PHE A 10 9.51 12.34 -26.09
N THR A 11 10.21 12.99 -25.16
CA THR A 11 9.67 13.33 -23.84
C THR A 11 8.36 14.10 -24.01
N ASN A 12 7.28 13.59 -23.42
CA ASN A 12 5.91 14.12 -23.49
C ASN A 12 5.25 14.04 -24.87
N ALA A 13 5.83 13.30 -25.84
CA ALA A 13 5.16 13.06 -27.11
C ALA A 13 4.04 12.02 -26.90
N ARG A 14 2.86 12.28 -27.49
CA ARG A 14 1.82 11.25 -27.58
C ARG A 14 2.14 10.32 -28.75
N LEU A 15 2.61 9.12 -28.43
CA LEU A 15 3.07 8.12 -29.41
C LEU A 15 2.06 6.97 -29.60
N TYR A 16 0.79 7.22 -29.27
CA TYR A 16 -0.26 6.21 -29.30
C TYR A 16 -0.36 5.57 -30.68
N GLN A 17 -0.33 4.25 -30.70
CA GLN A 17 -0.43 3.39 -31.86
C GLN A 17 0.52 3.75 -33.02
N THR A 18 1.66 4.39 -32.70
CA THR A 18 2.70 4.71 -33.68
C THR A 18 3.37 3.43 -34.19
N ASP A 19 3.53 3.31 -35.51
CA ASP A 19 4.24 2.19 -36.11
C ASP A 19 5.76 2.40 -36.05
N TRP A 20 6.42 1.60 -35.20
CA TRP A 20 7.88 1.61 -35.01
C TRP A 20 8.60 0.53 -35.82
N THR A 21 7.92 -0.19 -36.71
CA THR A 21 8.51 -1.33 -37.44
C THR A 21 9.79 -0.90 -38.16
N HIS A 22 10.89 -1.62 -37.90
CA HIS A 22 12.21 -1.36 -38.47
C HIS A 22 12.82 0.03 -38.16
N ALA A 23 12.26 0.78 -37.21
CA ALA A 23 12.81 2.07 -36.82
C ALA A 23 14.19 1.92 -36.16
N HIS A 24 15.10 2.83 -36.48
CA HIS A 24 16.43 2.92 -35.89
C HIS A 24 16.49 4.11 -34.94
N LEU A 25 16.37 3.83 -33.64
CA LEU A 25 16.38 4.84 -32.57
C LEU A 25 17.78 4.96 -31.97
N LYS A 26 18.56 5.95 -32.39
CA LYS A 26 19.92 6.17 -31.85
C LYS A 26 19.95 7.43 -30.99
N ARG A 27 20.34 7.29 -29.72
CA ARG A 27 20.44 8.40 -28.75
C ARG A 27 19.15 9.20 -28.66
N CYS A 28 18.00 8.52 -28.79
CA CYS A 28 16.71 9.16 -28.60
C CYS A 28 16.31 9.13 -27.13
N LYS A 29 15.69 10.21 -26.63
CA LYS A 29 15.03 10.21 -25.32
C LYS A 29 13.60 9.72 -25.50
N LEU A 30 13.24 8.64 -24.81
CA LEU A 30 11.91 8.03 -24.84
C LEU A 30 11.31 8.12 -23.43
N SER A 31 9.99 8.25 -23.34
CA SER A 31 9.24 8.18 -22.09
C SER A 31 8.37 6.92 -22.07
N ASP A 32 7.76 6.67 -20.92
CA ASP A 32 6.66 5.69 -20.75
C ASP A 32 7.09 4.26 -21.15
N ASN A 33 6.18 3.51 -21.76
CA ASN A 33 6.38 2.14 -22.22
C ASN A 33 7.64 1.94 -23.09
N LEU A 34 8.01 2.89 -23.96
CA LEU A 34 9.17 2.78 -24.87
C LEU A 34 10.53 3.03 -24.19
N ALA A 35 10.54 3.48 -22.93
CA ALA A 35 11.78 3.53 -22.14
C ALA A 35 12.32 2.11 -21.91
N ASN A 36 11.44 1.13 -21.72
CA ASN A 36 11.80 -0.28 -21.59
C ASN A 36 12.39 -0.80 -22.91
N GLN A 37 13.62 -1.32 -22.84
CA GLN A 37 14.33 -1.82 -24.01
C GLN A 37 13.63 -2.99 -24.70
N LYS A 38 13.10 -3.95 -23.93
CA LYS A 38 12.40 -5.12 -24.50
C LYS A 38 11.14 -4.70 -25.23
N VAL A 39 10.34 -3.81 -24.63
CA VAL A 39 9.11 -3.27 -25.25
C VAL A 39 9.43 -2.53 -26.54
N ARG A 40 10.49 -1.72 -26.53
CA ARG A 40 10.98 -1.01 -27.73
C ARG A 40 11.43 -1.98 -28.81
N GLU A 41 12.16 -3.03 -28.46
CA GLU A 41 12.60 -4.06 -29.41
C GLU A 41 11.41 -4.82 -30.00
N LEU A 42 10.41 -5.17 -29.19
CA LEU A 42 9.15 -5.77 -29.65
C LEU A 42 8.44 -4.90 -30.71
N CYS A 43 8.33 -3.59 -30.45
CA CYS A 43 7.69 -2.65 -31.38
C CYS A 43 8.46 -2.52 -32.70
N ILE A 44 9.79 -2.62 -32.67
CA ILE A 44 10.64 -2.49 -33.86
C ILE A 44 10.70 -3.78 -34.67
N SER A 45 10.84 -4.92 -33.99
CA SER A 45 11.09 -6.23 -34.62
C SER A 45 9.81 -6.96 -34.99
N ARG A 46 8.70 -6.69 -34.29
CA ARG A 46 7.46 -7.49 -34.31
C ARG A 46 7.62 -8.93 -33.80
N ILE A 47 8.71 -9.22 -33.08
CA ILE A 47 9.05 -10.56 -32.61
C ILE A 47 9.31 -10.52 -31.10
N GLY A 48 8.54 -11.31 -30.36
CA GLY A 48 8.66 -11.52 -28.91
C GLY A 48 8.42 -12.98 -28.52
N ILE A 49 8.76 -13.93 -29.39
CA ILE A 49 8.55 -15.37 -29.18
C ILE A 49 9.34 -15.84 -27.95
N ASN A 50 8.68 -16.53 -27.01
CA ASN A 50 9.27 -16.99 -25.74
C ASN A 50 9.89 -15.88 -24.86
N GLU A 51 9.59 -14.60 -25.15
CA GLU A 51 10.11 -13.50 -24.36
C GLU A 51 9.26 -13.23 -23.12
N ASP A 52 9.91 -12.69 -22.10
CA ASP A 52 9.28 -12.29 -20.86
C ASP A 52 9.04 -10.77 -20.85
N PHE A 53 7.76 -10.41 -20.89
CA PHE A 53 7.19 -9.07 -20.80
C PHE A 53 6.30 -8.93 -19.55
N SER A 54 6.49 -9.77 -18.54
CA SER A 54 5.72 -9.71 -17.31
C SER A 54 5.76 -8.31 -16.71
N PHE A 55 4.60 -7.82 -16.25
CA PHE A 55 4.42 -6.48 -15.66
C PHE A 55 4.85 -5.32 -16.55
N SER A 56 5.05 -5.54 -17.86
CA SER A 56 5.38 -4.47 -18.79
C SER A 56 4.16 -3.64 -19.11
N ASP A 57 4.35 -2.32 -19.17
CA ASP A 57 3.39 -1.43 -19.79
C ASP A 57 3.52 -1.57 -21.32
N LEU A 58 2.50 -2.16 -21.93
CA LEU A 58 2.34 -2.31 -23.38
C LEU A 58 1.12 -1.54 -23.87
N SER A 59 0.52 -0.69 -23.03
CA SER A 59 -0.70 0.04 -23.33
C SER A 59 -0.50 0.96 -24.52
N VAL A 60 -1.58 1.20 -25.27
CA VAL A 60 -1.66 2.12 -26.41
C VAL A 60 -0.61 1.87 -27.51
N LEU A 61 0.07 0.72 -27.52
CA LEU A 61 1.03 0.37 -28.55
C LEU A 61 0.33 -0.13 -29.81
N ASN A 62 0.96 0.09 -30.96
CA ASN A 62 0.60 -0.62 -32.18
C ASN A 62 1.46 -1.86 -32.26
N LEU A 63 0.85 -3.03 -32.09
CA LEU A 63 1.45 -4.37 -32.14
C LEU A 63 0.77 -5.24 -33.22
N ILE A 64 0.30 -4.62 -34.31
CA ILE A 64 -0.29 -5.33 -35.44
C ILE A 64 0.68 -6.39 -35.97
N ARG A 65 0.20 -7.62 -36.17
CA ARG A 65 0.98 -8.76 -36.67
C ARG A 65 2.22 -9.12 -35.84
N VAL A 66 2.27 -8.69 -34.58
CA VAL A 66 3.35 -9.10 -33.68
C VAL A 66 3.30 -10.62 -33.46
N ASN A 67 4.46 -11.26 -33.39
CA ASN A 67 4.56 -12.64 -32.98
C ASN A 67 4.98 -12.71 -31.51
N LEU A 68 4.04 -13.03 -30.63
CA LEU A 68 4.17 -13.21 -29.19
C LEU A 68 3.96 -14.67 -28.79
N ARG A 69 4.12 -15.63 -29.72
CA ARG A 69 3.93 -17.05 -29.42
C ARG A 69 4.76 -17.48 -28.21
N ALA A 70 4.08 -18.11 -27.25
CA ALA A 70 4.64 -18.56 -25.98
C ALA A 70 5.34 -17.47 -25.14
N ALA A 71 5.04 -16.19 -25.40
CA ALA A 71 5.52 -15.10 -24.56
C ALA A 71 4.88 -15.16 -23.16
N ILE A 72 5.55 -14.57 -22.19
CA ILE A 72 5.01 -14.35 -20.85
C ILE A 72 4.60 -12.88 -20.75
N LEU A 73 3.29 -12.64 -20.72
CA LEU A 73 2.68 -11.32 -20.51
C LEU A 73 2.04 -11.23 -19.12
N ALA A 74 2.43 -12.11 -18.20
CA ALA A 74 1.92 -12.17 -16.84
C ALA A 74 1.94 -10.77 -16.22
N GLY A 75 0.76 -10.25 -15.96
CA GLY A 75 0.60 -8.97 -15.33
C GLY A 75 0.79 -7.71 -16.19
N ALA A 76 0.97 -7.86 -17.50
CA ALA A 76 1.16 -6.73 -18.41
C ALA A 76 -0.11 -5.87 -18.56
N ASN A 77 0.10 -4.59 -18.88
CA ASN A 77 -0.96 -3.66 -19.25
C ASN A 77 -1.04 -3.58 -20.79
N LEU A 78 -2.13 -4.05 -21.40
CA LEU A 78 -2.43 -4.01 -22.83
C LEU A 78 -3.53 -2.99 -23.17
N ASN A 79 -3.91 -2.10 -22.25
CA ASN A 79 -5.04 -1.20 -22.45
C ASN A 79 -4.87 -0.35 -23.72
N GLY A 80 -5.86 -0.34 -24.62
CA GLY A 80 -5.84 0.41 -25.88
C GLY A 80 -4.84 -0.09 -26.93
N THR A 81 -4.18 -1.23 -26.70
CA THR A 81 -3.18 -1.79 -27.60
C THR A 81 -3.84 -2.41 -28.84
N ASN A 82 -3.24 -2.18 -30.01
CA ASN A 82 -3.68 -2.82 -31.24
C ASN A 82 -2.90 -4.12 -31.47
N LEU A 83 -3.54 -5.27 -31.24
CA LEU A 83 -3.03 -6.62 -31.48
C LEU A 83 -3.69 -7.28 -32.71
N THR A 84 -4.18 -6.48 -33.66
CA THR A 84 -4.80 -7.02 -34.88
C THR A 84 -3.83 -7.97 -35.60
N GLN A 85 -4.30 -9.17 -35.93
CA GLN A 85 -3.51 -10.24 -36.60
C GLN A 85 -2.27 -10.69 -35.81
N ALA A 86 -2.18 -10.41 -34.51
CA ALA A 86 -1.09 -10.89 -33.66
C ALA A 86 -1.15 -12.42 -33.48
N ASP A 87 0.02 -13.04 -33.36
CA ASP A 87 0.13 -14.44 -32.95
C ASP A 87 0.43 -14.51 -31.45
N LEU A 88 -0.58 -14.87 -30.65
CA LEU A 88 -0.52 -15.03 -29.20
C LEU A 88 -0.65 -16.50 -28.80
N GLU A 89 -0.35 -17.44 -29.70
CA GLU A 89 -0.45 -18.87 -29.42
C GLU A 89 0.37 -19.26 -28.18
N ASN A 90 -0.22 -20.00 -27.24
CA ASN A 90 0.41 -20.44 -26.00
C ASN A 90 0.92 -19.32 -25.06
N THR A 91 0.51 -18.07 -25.25
CA THR A 91 0.92 -16.93 -24.42
C THR A 91 0.35 -17.02 -23.01
N ASN A 92 1.12 -16.59 -22.00
CA ASN A 92 0.61 -16.41 -20.65
C ASN A 92 0.05 -14.99 -20.47
N LEU A 93 -1.28 -14.84 -20.44
CA LEU A 93 -2.01 -13.57 -20.16
C LEU A 93 -2.58 -13.55 -18.74
N TRP A 94 -2.01 -14.32 -17.80
CA TRP A 94 -2.38 -14.30 -16.39
C TRP A 94 -2.32 -12.88 -15.83
N ASN A 95 -3.37 -12.45 -15.12
CA ASN A 95 -3.46 -11.14 -14.48
C ASN A 95 -3.25 -9.96 -15.46
N VAL A 96 -3.62 -10.06 -16.73
CA VAL A 96 -3.43 -8.97 -17.70
C VAL A 96 -4.60 -7.99 -17.69
N GLN A 97 -4.33 -6.69 -17.85
CA GLN A 97 -5.37 -5.72 -18.21
C GLN A 97 -5.39 -5.50 -19.72
N ALA A 98 -6.53 -5.72 -20.38
CA ALA A 98 -6.68 -5.63 -21.83
C ALA A 98 -7.96 -4.87 -22.24
N ILE A 99 -8.17 -3.72 -21.59
CA ILE A 99 -9.32 -2.84 -21.79
C ILE A 99 -9.14 -2.06 -23.09
N GLN A 100 -10.15 -2.03 -23.97
CA GLN A 100 -10.06 -1.42 -25.31
C GLN A 100 -8.92 -1.99 -26.19
N THR A 101 -8.41 -3.17 -25.86
CA THR A 101 -7.43 -3.87 -26.70
C THR A 101 -8.11 -4.45 -27.92
N ASP A 102 -7.47 -4.36 -29.08
CA ASP A 102 -7.97 -4.93 -30.33
C ASP A 102 -7.29 -6.27 -30.64
N PHE A 103 -7.98 -7.38 -30.40
CA PHE A 103 -7.54 -8.75 -30.74
C PHE A 103 -8.11 -9.23 -32.08
N SER A 104 -8.54 -8.33 -32.96
CA SER A 104 -9.15 -8.71 -34.23
C SER A 104 -8.22 -9.61 -35.05
N LYS A 105 -8.70 -10.79 -35.46
CA LYS A 105 -7.91 -11.78 -36.21
C LYS A 105 -6.64 -12.28 -35.50
N ALA A 106 -6.48 -12.00 -34.21
CA ALA A 106 -5.38 -12.53 -33.42
C ALA A 106 -5.56 -14.03 -33.17
N ASN A 107 -4.46 -14.76 -33.01
CA ASN A 107 -4.48 -16.17 -32.61
C ASN A 107 -4.25 -16.30 -31.10
N LEU A 108 -5.27 -16.64 -30.34
CA LEU A 108 -5.22 -16.86 -28.87
C LEU A 108 -5.16 -18.35 -28.49
N SER A 109 -4.95 -19.25 -29.45
CA SER A 109 -4.96 -20.69 -29.21
C SER A 109 -3.92 -21.10 -28.15
N GLY A 110 -4.38 -21.77 -27.09
CA GLY A 110 -3.55 -22.24 -25.98
C GLY A 110 -3.12 -21.16 -25.00
N ALA A 111 -3.63 -19.93 -25.11
CA ALA A 111 -3.32 -18.88 -24.15
C ALA A 111 -3.93 -19.16 -22.77
N CYS A 112 -3.25 -18.75 -21.70
CA CYS A 112 -3.81 -18.69 -20.35
C CYS A 112 -4.40 -17.30 -20.11
N ILE A 113 -5.67 -17.21 -19.75
CA ILE A 113 -6.41 -15.96 -19.54
C ILE A 113 -6.94 -15.80 -18.10
N GLU A 114 -6.34 -16.53 -17.17
CA GLU A 114 -6.69 -16.44 -15.75
C GLU A 114 -6.60 -14.98 -15.27
N ASN A 115 -7.68 -14.49 -14.66
CA ASN A 115 -7.76 -13.13 -14.09
C ASN A 115 -7.41 -11.99 -15.06
N TRP A 116 -7.56 -12.19 -16.37
CA TRP A 116 -7.49 -11.06 -17.28
C TRP A 116 -8.68 -10.11 -17.06
N ALA A 117 -8.44 -8.81 -17.18
CA ALA A 117 -9.46 -7.78 -17.07
C ALA A 117 -9.75 -7.22 -18.46
N ILE A 118 -10.98 -7.46 -18.95
CA ILE A 118 -11.48 -6.96 -20.23
C ILE A 118 -12.82 -6.25 -20.02
N THR A 119 -13.24 -5.46 -21.01
CA THR A 119 -14.53 -4.77 -21.01
C THR A 119 -15.32 -5.11 -22.26
N SER A 120 -16.55 -4.63 -22.35
CA SER A 120 -17.35 -4.72 -23.59
C SER A 120 -16.70 -4.04 -24.80
N GLU A 121 -15.77 -3.13 -24.54
CA GLU A 121 -15.04 -2.34 -25.52
C GLU A 121 -13.75 -3.05 -26.00
N THR A 122 -13.38 -4.19 -25.42
CA THR A 122 -12.30 -5.05 -25.91
C THR A 122 -12.79 -5.83 -27.15
N ILE A 123 -12.02 -5.80 -28.24
CA ILE A 123 -12.47 -6.26 -29.57
C ILE A 123 -11.92 -7.65 -29.88
N PHE A 124 -12.79 -8.58 -30.28
CA PHE A 124 -12.45 -9.97 -30.64
C PHE A 124 -12.94 -10.39 -32.03
N THR A 125 -13.09 -9.43 -32.96
CA THR A 125 -13.63 -9.71 -34.30
C THR A 125 -12.74 -10.69 -35.07
N ASP A 126 -13.32 -11.80 -35.54
CA ASP A 126 -12.60 -12.86 -36.26
C ASP A 126 -11.39 -13.46 -35.50
N THR A 127 -11.36 -13.37 -34.16
CA THR A 127 -10.28 -13.95 -33.36
C THR A 127 -10.23 -15.47 -33.53
N ILE A 128 -9.01 -16.00 -33.72
CA ILE A 128 -8.76 -17.43 -33.88
C ILE A 128 -8.45 -18.01 -32.51
N CYS A 129 -9.30 -18.92 -32.03
CA CYS A 129 -9.07 -19.58 -30.75
C CYS A 129 -9.57 -21.03 -30.80
N SER A 130 -8.64 -21.98 -30.79
CA SER A 130 -9.00 -23.40 -30.67
C SER A 130 -9.29 -23.80 -29.23
N HIS A 131 -8.52 -23.28 -28.26
CA HIS A 131 -8.69 -23.54 -26.84
C HIS A 131 -7.95 -22.49 -26.01
N ILE A 132 -8.27 -22.40 -24.72
CA ILE A 132 -7.59 -21.57 -23.72
C ILE A 132 -7.43 -22.33 -22.41
N TYR A 133 -6.69 -21.74 -21.47
CA TYR A 133 -6.58 -22.16 -20.08
C TYR A 133 -7.10 -21.07 -19.16
N LEU A 134 -7.84 -21.48 -18.11
CA LEU A 134 -8.43 -20.57 -17.12
C LEU A 134 -7.61 -20.48 -15.81
N ASP A 135 -6.50 -21.20 -15.74
CA ASP A 135 -5.57 -21.25 -14.62
C ASP A 135 -4.11 -21.27 -15.11
N SER A 136 -3.19 -20.76 -14.29
CA SER A 136 -1.76 -20.69 -14.57
C SER A 136 -1.10 -22.05 -14.71
N ASP A 137 -1.62 -23.07 -13.99
CA ASP A 137 -1.12 -24.44 -14.02
C ASP A 137 -1.59 -25.23 -15.26
N ARG A 138 -2.41 -24.60 -16.11
CA ARG A 138 -2.96 -25.16 -17.35
C ARG A 138 -3.77 -26.45 -17.13
N THR A 139 -4.48 -26.54 -16.01
CA THR A 139 -5.34 -27.68 -15.66
C THR A 139 -6.79 -27.49 -16.12
N GLU A 140 -7.27 -26.24 -16.18
CA GLU A 140 -8.61 -25.83 -16.58
C GLU A 140 -8.66 -25.41 -18.07
N ARG A 141 -8.49 -26.39 -18.95
CA ARG A 141 -8.61 -26.17 -20.40
C ARG A 141 -10.07 -25.95 -20.82
N LYS A 142 -10.33 -24.97 -21.69
CA LYS A 142 -11.62 -24.81 -22.40
C LYS A 142 -11.43 -24.78 -23.93
N PRO A 143 -12.22 -25.54 -24.71
CA PRO A 143 -13.07 -26.64 -24.24
C PRO A 143 -12.22 -27.73 -23.56
N ALA A 144 -12.82 -28.60 -22.74
CA ALA A 144 -12.07 -29.64 -22.02
C ALA A 144 -11.31 -30.59 -22.97
N SER A 145 -11.81 -30.77 -24.19
CA SER A 145 -11.16 -31.46 -25.30
C SER A 145 -11.60 -30.86 -26.63
N GLY A 146 -10.88 -31.14 -27.72
CA GLY A 146 -11.21 -30.61 -29.05
C GLY A 146 -10.93 -29.11 -29.19
N SER A 147 -11.65 -28.46 -30.10
CA SER A 147 -11.55 -27.02 -30.39
C SER A 147 -12.89 -26.33 -30.16
N PHE A 148 -12.88 -25.02 -29.84
CA PHE A 148 -14.09 -24.21 -29.80
C PHE A 148 -14.84 -24.29 -31.13
N GLU A 149 -16.16 -24.39 -31.07
CA GLU A 149 -17.02 -24.16 -32.23
C GLU A 149 -17.22 -22.65 -32.45
N GLN A 150 -17.77 -22.29 -33.60
CA GLN A 150 -18.02 -20.89 -33.95
C GLN A 150 -18.90 -20.21 -32.89
N GLY A 151 -18.42 -19.11 -32.30
CA GLY A 151 -19.14 -18.33 -31.31
C GLY A 151 -18.94 -18.78 -29.86
N ASP A 152 -18.31 -19.93 -29.60
CA ASP A 152 -18.16 -20.43 -28.22
C ASP A 152 -17.11 -19.67 -27.41
N PHE A 153 -16.03 -19.25 -28.07
CA PHE A 153 -15.03 -18.40 -27.44
C PHE A 153 -15.65 -17.05 -27.04
N GLU A 154 -16.46 -16.46 -27.93
CA GLU A 154 -17.16 -15.20 -27.71
C GLU A 154 -18.11 -15.28 -26.51
N LYS A 155 -18.88 -16.37 -26.39
CA LYS A 155 -19.76 -16.60 -25.22
C LYS A 155 -18.96 -16.69 -23.91
N LEU A 156 -17.77 -17.28 -23.96
CA LEU A 156 -16.88 -17.41 -22.82
C LEU A 156 -16.32 -16.05 -22.40
N VAL A 157 -15.79 -15.26 -23.34
CA VAL A 157 -15.18 -13.96 -23.01
C VAL A 157 -16.21 -12.94 -22.50
N ILE A 158 -17.47 -13.01 -22.94
CA ILE A 158 -18.58 -12.20 -22.40
C ILE A 158 -18.76 -12.39 -20.88
N GLN A 159 -18.35 -13.52 -20.30
CA GLN A 159 -18.45 -13.69 -18.84
C GLN A 159 -17.47 -12.77 -18.10
N PHE A 160 -16.31 -12.48 -18.69
CA PHE A 160 -15.28 -11.62 -18.10
C PHE A 160 -15.60 -10.13 -18.27
N THR A 161 -16.47 -9.76 -19.21
CA THR A 161 -16.89 -8.36 -19.40
C THR A 161 -17.99 -7.93 -18.43
N LYS A 162 -18.53 -8.83 -17.61
CA LYS A 162 -19.68 -8.53 -16.72
C LYS A 162 -19.31 -7.57 -15.59
N THR A 163 -18.08 -7.62 -15.12
CA THR A 163 -17.59 -6.78 -14.02
C THR A 163 -16.71 -5.66 -14.55
N LEU A 164 -16.51 -4.65 -13.71
CA LEU A 164 -15.47 -3.65 -13.87
C LEU A 164 -14.32 -4.02 -12.93
N ASP A 165 -13.18 -4.37 -13.51
CA ASP A 165 -12.07 -5.00 -12.81
C ASP A 165 -10.85 -4.06 -12.76
N PHE A 166 -10.34 -3.83 -11.56
CA PHE A 166 -9.14 -3.03 -11.31
C PHE A 166 -8.04 -3.92 -10.73
N LEU A 167 -6.89 -3.91 -11.37
CA LEU A 167 -5.74 -4.69 -10.96
C LEU A 167 -4.69 -3.79 -10.34
N PHE A 168 -4.43 -4.01 -9.07
CA PHE A 168 -3.44 -3.28 -8.29
C PHE A 168 -2.21 -4.13 -8.10
N ARG A 169 -1.05 -3.50 -8.27
CA ARG A 169 0.26 -4.13 -8.08
C ARG A 169 0.91 -3.66 -6.80
N ASN A 170 1.47 -4.60 -6.04
CA ASN A 170 2.19 -4.31 -4.79
C ASN A 170 1.32 -3.53 -3.78
N GLY A 171 0.07 -3.95 -3.61
CA GLY A 171 -0.89 -3.36 -2.68
C GLY A 171 -1.71 -2.20 -3.27
N ILE A 172 -2.61 -1.70 -2.43
CA ILE A 172 -3.54 -0.61 -2.75
C ILE A 172 -3.20 0.57 -1.82
N ASP A 173 -2.95 1.75 -2.38
CA ASP A 173 -2.92 2.97 -1.56
C ASP A 173 -4.35 3.36 -1.22
N ALA A 174 -4.77 3.08 0.02
CA ALA A 174 -6.15 3.26 0.45
C ALA A 174 -6.66 4.69 0.27
N GLN A 175 -5.83 5.71 0.49
CA GLN A 175 -6.25 7.11 0.35
C GLN A 175 -6.46 7.49 -1.12
N ALA A 176 -5.56 7.04 -2.01
CA ALA A 176 -5.74 7.25 -3.43
C ALA A 176 -6.93 6.46 -3.99
N PHE A 177 -7.12 5.25 -3.50
CA PHE A 177 -8.24 4.39 -3.87
C PHE A 177 -9.58 4.99 -3.45
N ASP A 178 -9.72 5.40 -2.18
CA ASP A 178 -10.95 6.00 -1.67
C ASP A 178 -11.29 7.29 -2.42
N PHE A 179 -10.29 8.12 -2.74
CA PHE A 179 -10.48 9.31 -3.55
C PHE A 179 -11.02 8.99 -4.94
N ALA A 180 -10.32 8.13 -5.68
CA ALA A 180 -10.71 7.78 -7.05
C ALA A 180 -12.04 7.02 -7.11
N LEU A 181 -12.32 6.16 -6.13
CA LEU A 181 -13.58 5.42 -6.06
C LEU A 181 -14.76 6.36 -5.76
N ASN A 182 -14.60 7.31 -4.84
CA ASN A 182 -15.68 8.25 -4.52
C ASN A 182 -16.03 9.13 -5.71
N ASN A 183 -15.04 9.67 -6.42
CA ASN A 183 -15.27 10.44 -7.64
C ASN A 183 -15.96 9.58 -8.71
N LEU A 184 -15.51 8.34 -8.88
CA LEU A 184 -16.13 7.41 -9.82
C LEU A 184 -17.59 7.12 -9.47
N ILE A 185 -17.91 6.94 -8.19
CA ILE A 185 -19.29 6.73 -7.72
C ILE A 185 -20.14 7.99 -7.95
N GLU A 186 -19.57 9.17 -7.72
CA GLU A 186 -20.26 10.46 -7.94
C GLU A 186 -20.57 10.69 -9.43
N ASP A 187 -19.59 10.50 -10.31
CA ASP A 187 -19.75 10.74 -11.76
C ASP A 187 -20.62 9.69 -12.47
N TYR A 188 -20.68 8.47 -11.91
CA TYR A 188 -21.44 7.35 -12.46
C TYR A 188 -22.50 6.80 -11.50
N GLU A 189 -23.15 7.64 -10.71
CA GLU A 189 -24.14 7.25 -9.69
C GLU A 189 -25.21 6.29 -10.25
N GLN A 190 -25.71 6.56 -11.45
CA GLN A 190 -26.71 5.74 -12.14
C GLN A 190 -26.24 4.34 -12.56
N MET A 191 -24.93 4.06 -12.56
CA MET A 191 -24.37 2.80 -13.05
C MET A 191 -24.40 1.68 -12.00
N GLY A 192 -24.77 1.99 -10.76
CA GLY A 192 -24.99 0.99 -9.71
C GLY A 192 -23.73 0.22 -9.34
N LEU A 193 -22.61 0.93 -9.20
CA LEU A 193 -21.33 0.36 -8.78
C LEU A 193 -21.47 -0.29 -7.39
N SER A 194 -21.12 -1.57 -7.30
CA SER A 194 -21.06 -2.29 -6.02
C SER A 194 -19.89 -3.26 -5.99
N LEU A 195 -19.19 -3.33 -4.86
CA LEU A 195 -18.07 -4.25 -4.70
C LEU A 195 -18.57 -5.69 -4.83
N LYS A 196 -18.02 -6.43 -5.79
CA LYS A 196 -18.27 -7.87 -5.96
C LYS A 196 -17.29 -8.70 -5.13
N GLY A 197 -16.03 -8.29 -5.08
CA GLY A 197 -14.99 -8.99 -4.34
C GLY A 197 -13.60 -8.44 -4.60
N VAL A 198 -12.65 -8.87 -3.77
CA VAL A 198 -11.23 -8.59 -3.89
C VAL A 198 -10.50 -9.91 -3.85
N ASP A 199 -9.81 -10.25 -4.93
CA ASP A 199 -9.00 -11.47 -5.00
C ASP A 199 -7.55 -11.15 -4.63
N ASP A 200 -6.96 -11.99 -3.77
CA ASP A 200 -5.53 -11.99 -3.48
C ASP A 200 -4.81 -12.83 -4.53
N LEU A 201 -3.96 -12.19 -5.32
CA LEU A 201 -3.23 -12.82 -6.41
C LEU A 201 -1.79 -13.23 -6.02
N GLY A 202 -1.41 -13.06 -4.75
CA GLY A 202 -0.03 -13.24 -4.27
C GLY A 202 0.82 -11.98 -4.44
N ASP A 203 1.96 -11.91 -3.75
CA ASP A 203 2.97 -10.84 -3.86
C ASP A 203 2.42 -9.39 -3.70
N GLY A 204 1.30 -9.25 -2.98
CA GLY A 204 0.60 -7.97 -2.79
C GLY A 204 -0.31 -7.55 -3.95
N ASP A 205 -0.40 -8.32 -5.03
CA ASP A 205 -1.27 -8.03 -6.17
C ASP A 205 -2.74 -8.30 -5.85
N ARG A 206 -3.62 -7.36 -6.21
CA ARG A 206 -5.05 -7.43 -5.87
C ARG A 206 -5.91 -7.17 -7.09
N LEU A 207 -6.89 -8.03 -7.33
CA LEU A 207 -7.92 -7.81 -8.34
C LEU A 207 -9.22 -7.41 -7.65
N VAL A 208 -9.59 -6.14 -7.78
CA VAL A 208 -10.82 -5.58 -7.21
C VAL A 208 -11.89 -5.59 -8.29
N ARG A 209 -13.00 -6.28 -8.03
CA ARG A 209 -14.10 -6.41 -9.00
C ARG A 209 -15.34 -5.68 -8.53
N PHE A 210 -15.95 -4.93 -9.43
CA PHE A 210 -17.23 -4.26 -9.22
C PHE A 210 -18.31 -4.83 -10.13
N ASN A 211 -19.52 -4.99 -9.59
CA ASN A 211 -20.71 -5.09 -10.41
C ASN A 211 -21.10 -3.70 -10.88
N THR A 212 -21.66 -3.64 -12.08
CA THR A 212 -22.23 -2.44 -12.70
C THR A 212 -23.29 -2.88 -13.72
N VAL A 213 -24.13 -1.96 -14.17
CA VAL A 213 -25.10 -2.22 -15.26
C VAL A 213 -24.38 -2.61 -16.55
N SER A 214 -25.07 -3.38 -17.41
CA SER A 214 -24.46 -4.00 -18.60
C SER A 214 -24.01 -3.01 -19.67
N ASP A 215 -24.65 -1.85 -19.75
CA ASP A 215 -24.40 -0.77 -20.70
C ASP A 215 -23.48 0.33 -20.15
N ALA A 216 -22.91 0.14 -18.96
CA ALA A 216 -21.97 1.07 -18.38
C ALA A 216 -20.74 1.26 -19.29
N PRO A 217 -20.23 2.50 -19.45
CA PRO A 217 -19.04 2.80 -20.23
C PRO A 217 -17.77 2.38 -19.46
N LYS A 218 -17.59 1.08 -19.28
CA LYS A 218 -16.57 0.49 -18.39
C LYS A 218 -15.16 0.91 -18.74
N ALA A 219 -14.86 1.10 -20.03
CA ALA A 219 -13.55 1.58 -20.44
C ALA A 219 -13.28 3.03 -19.98
N GLU A 220 -14.28 3.90 -20.06
CA GLU A 220 -14.19 5.30 -19.61
C GLU A 220 -14.09 5.38 -18.08
N MET A 221 -14.94 4.65 -17.39
CA MET A 221 -14.90 4.50 -15.94
C MET A 221 -13.55 3.99 -15.45
N HIS A 222 -12.99 2.97 -16.12
CA HIS A 222 -11.69 2.42 -15.78
C HIS A 222 -10.56 3.45 -15.98
N ALA A 223 -10.58 4.15 -17.13
CA ALA A 223 -9.59 5.16 -17.46
C ALA A 223 -9.60 6.33 -16.46
N GLN A 224 -10.79 6.82 -16.10
CA GLN A 224 -10.95 7.88 -15.10
C GLN A 224 -10.39 7.44 -13.75
N PHE A 225 -10.86 6.32 -13.22
CA PHE A 225 -10.40 5.81 -11.93
C PHE A 225 -8.88 5.63 -11.91
N THR A 226 -8.32 5.02 -12.96
CA THR A 226 -6.87 4.74 -13.03
C THR A 226 -6.07 6.04 -13.03
N GLN A 227 -6.50 7.03 -13.81
CA GLN A 227 -5.84 8.33 -13.87
C GLN A 227 -5.87 9.03 -12.50
N GLU A 228 -7.04 9.14 -11.88
CA GLU A 228 -7.20 9.81 -10.59
C GLU A 228 -6.45 9.09 -9.47
N TYR A 229 -6.48 7.76 -9.46
CA TYR A 229 -5.73 6.94 -8.52
C TYR A 229 -4.23 7.19 -8.64
N GLU A 230 -3.67 7.16 -9.85
CA GLU A 230 -2.24 7.37 -10.08
C GLU A 230 -1.80 8.79 -9.75
N GLU A 231 -2.59 9.80 -10.13
CA GLU A 231 -2.34 11.19 -9.81
C GLU A 231 -2.34 11.43 -8.28
N MET A 232 -3.36 10.93 -7.58
CA MET A 232 -3.46 11.05 -6.13
C MET A 232 -2.33 10.30 -5.42
N ARG A 233 -2.04 9.06 -5.84
CA ARG A 233 -0.94 8.26 -5.29
C ARG A 233 0.40 9.00 -5.42
N LYS A 234 0.67 9.60 -6.57
CA LYS A 234 1.89 10.40 -6.81
C LYS A 234 1.97 11.63 -5.90
N GLN A 235 0.84 12.31 -5.67
CA GLN A 235 0.77 13.46 -4.75
C GLN A 235 1.02 13.03 -3.29
N LEU A 236 0.42 11.92 -2.87
CA LEU A 236 0.60 11.36 -1.53
C LEU A 236 2.05 10.90 -1.31
N GLU A 237 2.65 10.23 -2.28
CA GLU A 237 4.05 9.82 -2.22
C GLU A 237 4.98 11.03 -2.08
N ALA A 238 4.78 12.08 -2.90
CA ALA A 238 5.54 13.31 -2.80
C ALA A 238 5.38 13.98 -1.42
N SER A 239 4.16 13.97 -0.86
CA SER A 239 3.86 14.52 0.46
C SER A 239 4.53 13.72 1.58
N ARG A 240 4.47 12.38 1.53
CA ARG A 240 5.13 11.49 2.49
C ARG A 240 6.65 11.66 2.45
N ASN A 241 7.24 11.72 1.26
CA ASN A 241 8.66 12.00 1.08
C ASN A 241 9.04 13.36 1.65
N LYS A 242 8.17 14.37 1.51
CA LYS A 242 8.42 15.69 2.07
C LYS A 242 8.37 15.71 3.59
N VAL A 243 7.39 15.03 4.19
CA VAL A 243 7.29 14.86 5.65
C VAL A 243 8.56 14.19 6.18
N TRP A 244 9.00 13.11 5.54
CA TRP A 244 10.24 12.43 5.91
C TRP A 244 11.47 13.34 5.82
N GLU A 245 11.62 14.08 4.71
CA GLU A 245 12.73 15.04 4.54
C GLU A 245 12.74 16.12 5.64
N LEU A 246 11.57 16.66 5.98
CA LEU A 246 11.43 17.67 7.03
C LEU A 246 11.71 17.09 8.41
N GLN A 247 11.26 15.87 8.69
CA GLN A 247 11.55 15.18 9.95
C GLN A 247 13.07 15.00 10.13
N GLN A 248 13.77 14.54 9.09
CA GLN A 248 15.24 14.41 9.13
C GLN A 248 15.94 15.74 9.42
N LYS A 249 15.43 16.86 8.88
CA LYS A 249 15.97 18.19 9.18
C LYS A 249 15.70 18.62 10.61
N LEU A 250 14.49 18.37 11.12
CA LEU A 250 14.12 18.68 12.50
C LEU A 250 14.99 17.91 13.48
N ASP A 251 15.17 16.60 13.27
CA ASP A 251 16.01 15.74 14.08
C ASP A 251 17.47 16.22 14.12
N ARG A 252 17.99 16.70 12.97
CA ARG A 252 19.33 17.27 12.90
C ARG A 252 19.46 18.56 13.72
N ILE A 253 18.49 19.48 13.60
CA ILE A 253 18.48 20.74 14.35
C ILE A 253 18.40 20.45 15.86
N ASP A 254 17.56 19.50 16.27
CA ASP A 254 17.44 19.11 17.68
C ASP A 254 18.76 18.54 18.22
N LEU A 255 19.47 17.76 17.41
CA LEU A 255 20.79 17.25 17.77
C LEU A 255 21.83 18.38 17.89
N GLU A 256 21.87 19.30 16.93
CA GLU A 256 22.78 20.45 16.93
C GLU A 256 22.54 21.35 18.16
N ASN A 257 21.28 21.69 18.45
CA ASN A 257 20.90 22.48 19.61
C ASN A 257 21.29 21.80 20.93
N LYS A 258 21.12 20.48 21.03
CA LYS A 258 21.56 19.71 22.21
C LYS A 258 23.08 19.76 22.38
N LEU A 259 23.85 19.66 21.29
CA LEU A 259 25.31 19.76 21.32
C LEU A 259 25.79 21.16 21.70
N GLU A 260 25.17 22.20 21.15
CA GLU A 260 25.49 23.59 21.49
C GLU A 260 25.18 23.89 22.97
N ARG A 261 24.00 23.48 23.44
CA ARG A 261 23.62 23.60 24.85
C ARG A 261 24.61 22.87 25.77
N PHE A 262 25.03 21.66 25.38
CA PHE A 262 26.04 20.90 26.12
C PHE A 262 27.35 21.68 26.27
N GLU A 263 27.85 22.28 25.19
CA GLU A 263 29.10 23.04 25.24
C GLU A 263 28.96 24.32 26.09
N LEU A 264 27.80 25.00 26.04
CA LEU A 264 27.51 26.16 26.90
C LEU A 264 27.43 25.77 28.38
N GLU A 265 26.76 24.66 28.73
CA GLU A 265 26.68 24.18 30.12
C GLU A 265 28.06 23.81 30.67
N LYS A 266 28.92 23.22 29.83
CA LYS A 266 30.33 22.94 30.17
C LYS A 266 31.12 24.24 30.41
N GLN A 267 30.98 25.25 29.53
CA GLN A 267 31.63 26.55 29.72
C GLN A 267 31.16 27.23 31.01
N LEU A 268 29.85 27.19 31.30
CA LEU A 268 29.26 27.73 32.53
C LEU A 268 29.81 27.03 33.77
N ALA A 269 29.89 25.70 33.78
CA ALA A 269 30.45 24.93 34.89
C ALA A 269 31.93 25.29 35.16
N VAL A 270 32.72 25.48 34.10
CA VAL A 270 34.12 25.94 34.22
C VAL A 270 34.20 27.34 34.82
N ALA A 271 33.33 28.26 34.38
CA ALA A 271 33.29 29.62 34.92
C ALA A 271 32.90 29.65 36.40
N ILE A 272 31.90 28.87 36.81
CA ILE A 272 31.48 28.73 38.21
C ILE A 272 32.62 28.16 39.06
N ALA A 273 33.29 27.09 38.63
CA ALA A 273 34.39 26.48 39.37
C ALA A 273 35.56 27.46 39.61
N LYS A 274 35.84 28.35 38.64
CA LYS A 274 36.83 29.42 38.79
C LYS A 274 36.42 30.46 39.82
N LEU A 275 35.13 30.84 39.86
CA LEU A 275 34.59 31.77 40.86
C LEU A 275 34.60 31.18 42.27
N GLU A 276 34.37 29.87 42.40
CA GLU A 276 34.32 29.16 43.70
C GLU A 276 35.69 28.69 44.21
N GLU A 277 36.79 28.95 43.49
CA GLU A 277 38.15 28.43 43.79
C GLU A 277 38.22 26.89 43.95
N ARG A 278 37.31 26.16 43.30
CA ARG A 278 37.23 24.69 43.38
C ARG A 278 37.93 24.02 42.20
N PRO A 279 38.48 22.80 42.38
CA PRO A 279 39.05 22.04 41.28
C PRO A 279 37.97 21.69 40.24
N THR A 280 38.20 22.13 39.00
CA THR A 280 37.26 22.03 37.88
C THR A 280 36.91 20.58 37.49
N SER A 281 37.75 19.61 37.90
CA SER A 281 37.60 18.18 37.53
C SER A 281 36.33 17.53 38.08
N GLN A 282 35.89 17.91 39.29
CA GLN A 282 34.75 17.26 39.95
C GLN A 282 33.41 17.64 39.29
N TYR A 283 33.27 18.89 38.86
CA TYR A 283 32.06 19.39 38.20
C TYR A 283 31.91 18.84 36.77
N LEU A 284 33.02 18.82 36.02
CA LEU A 284 33.04 18.31 34.65
C LEU A 284 32.80 16.79 34.59
N GLN A 285 33.27 16.01 35.58
CA GLN A 285 32.99 14.57 35.66
C GLN A 285 31.50 14.26 35.83
N ASN A 286 30.81 14.99 36.72
CA ASN A 286 29.37 14.81 36.93
C ASN A 286 28.54 15.23 35.71
N LEU A 287 28.89 16.34 35.05
CA LEU A 287 28.20 16.83 33.85
C LEU A 287 28.35 15.86 32.67
N VAL A 288 29.59 15.40 32.41
CA VAL A 288 29.89 14.44 31.33
C VAL A 288 29.21 13.10 31.59
N TYR A 289 29.18 12.61 32.84
CA TYR A 289 28.54 11.33 33.18
C TYR A 289 27.02 11.37 32.96
N TYR A 290 26.34 12.44 33.38
CA TYR A 290 24.88 12.58 33.26
C TYR A 290 24.42 12.73 31.80
N GLN A 291 25.23 13.39 30.96
CA GLN A 291 24.86 13.65 29.56
C GLN A 291 25.31 12.55 28.60
N THR A 292 26.40 11.82 28.87
CA THR A 292 26.78 10.64 28.07
C THR A 292 25.78 9.49 28.20
N THR A 293 25.11 9.35 29.35
CA THR A 293 23.99 8.41 29.53
C THR A 293 22.75 8.83 28.73
N GLN A 294 22.41 10.13 28.68
CA GLN A 294 21.27 10.66 27.93
C GLN A 294 21.50 10.67 26.40
N LEU A 295 22.68 11.09 25.92
CA LEU A 295 23.04 11.06 24.49
C LEU A 295 23.28 9.63 23.97
N GLY A 296 23.76 8.72 24.82
CA GLY A 296 23.95 7.31 24.47
C GLY A 296 22.63 6.58 24.22
N GLN A 297 21.59 6.85 25.03
CA GLN A 297 20.23 6.33 24.82
C GLN A 297 19.56 6.91 23.57
N GLN A 298 19.82 8.17 23.23
CA GLN A 298 19.28 8.78 22.01
C GLN A 298 19.96 8.25 20.74
N LYS A 299 21.28 8.08 20.72
CA LYS A 299 21.98 7.50 19.55
C LYS A 299 21.50 6.09 19.21
N SER A 300 21.10 5.27 20.19
CA SER A 300 20.50 3.95 19.92
C SER A 300 19.10 4.06 19.32
N ILE A 301 18.30 5.06 19.70
CA ILE A 301 16.98 5.34 19.10
C ILE A 301 17.16 5.83 17.65
N TYR A 302 18.15 6.70 17.37
CA TYR A 302 18.44 7.15 16.01
C TYR A 302 18.97 6.02 15.09
N ALA A 303 19.76 5.08 15.63
CA ALA A 303 20.19 3.90 14.88
C ALA A 303 19.01 2.94 14.56
N LEU A 304 18.07 2.77 15.49
CA LEU A 304 16.82 2.04 15.26
C LEU A 304 15.93 2.75 14.23
N ASN A 305 15.77 4.08 14.30
CA ASN A 305 14.96 4.84 13.33
C ASN A 305 15.57 4.90 11.93
N SER A 306 16.89 4.80 11.79
CA SER A 306 17.55 4.70 10.48
C SER A 306 17.31 3.37 9.77
N GLN A 307 16.90 2.30 10.49
CA GLN A 307 16.51 1.02 9.91
C GLN A 307 15.06 0.99 9.41
N PHE A 308 14.21 1.93 9.83
CA PHE A 308 12.84 2.08 9.34
C PHE A 308 12.73 3.04 8.14
N GLY A 309 13.87 3.44 7.56
CA GLY A 309 13.99 4.42 6.48
C GLY A 309 14.05 3.84 5.07
N ASP A 310 13.94 2.53 4.89
CA ASP A 310 13.69 1.98 3.55
C ASP A 310 12.20 2.14 3.20
N PRO A 311 11.86 2.51 1.95
CA PRO A 311 10.51 2.25 1.47
C PRO A 311 10.25 0.76 1.66
N MET A 312 8.99 0.36 1.91
CA MET A 312 8.60 -1.04 1.78
C MET A 312 8.88 -1.50 0.33
N SER A 313 10.12 -1.88 0.05
CA SER A 313 10.49 -2.84 -0.97
C SER A 313 10.75 -4.13 -0.21
N ASP A 314 9.78 -5.02 -0.30
CA ASP A 314 9.82 -6.35 0.28
C ASP A 314 10.99 -7.14 -0.34
N LYS A 315 12.15 -7.12 0.35
CA LYS A 315 13.29 -7.97 0.02
C LYS A 315 13.99 -8.42 1.29
N SER A 316 13.32 -9.25 2.08
CA SER A 316 13.97 -10.37 2.79
C SER A 316 12.97 -11.22 3.59
N ILE A 317 12.30 -12.20 2.98
CA ILE A 317 11.98 -13.45 3.69
C ILE A 317 12.16 -14.63 2.73
N GLN A 318 13.32 -15.30 2.83
CA GLN A 318 13.42 -16.70 2.45
C GLN A 318 12.80 -17.56 3.55
N SER A 319 11.82 -18.36 3.15
CA SER A 319 11.38 -19.63 3.74
C SER A 319 11.15 -19.67 5.26
N GLY A 320 9.88 -19.61 5.64
CA GLY A 320 9.40 -20.07 6.94
C GLY A 320 7.91 -19.76 7.05
N GLY A 321 7.07 -20.75 6.75
CA GLY A 321 5.62 -20.61 6.78
C GLY A 321 5.11 -20.02 8.10
N GLY A 322 4.22 -19.05 7.98
CA GLY A 322 3.54 -18.39 9.10
C GLY A 322 2.63 -17.32 8.54
N ASP A 323 1.32 -17.47 8.80
CA ASP A 323 0.23 -16.66 8.29
C ASP A 323 0.49 -15.13 8.40
N ILE A 324 0.34 -14.44 7.28
CA ILE A 324 0.27 -12.97 7.22
C ILE A 324 -1.20 -12.61 7.00
N SER A 325 -1.89 -12.23 8.06
CA SER A 325 -3.28 -11.74 8.02
C SER A 325 -3.32 -10.22 7.88
N TYR A 326 -4.20 -9.81 6.97
CA TYR A 326 -4.53 -8.43 6.60
C TYR A 326 -4.96 -7.56 7.79
N VAL A 327 -4.36 -6.37 7.89
CA VAL A 327 -4.85 -5.24 8.70
C VAL A 327 -5.83 -4.44 7.85
N GLY A 328 -7.08 -4.89 7.81
CA GLY A 328 -8.25 -4.07 7.53
C GLY A 328 -9.06 -4.02 8.82
N ARG A 329 -9.13 -2.85 9.47
CA ARG A 329 -9.96 -2.67 10.66
C ARG A 329 -11.43 -2.62 10.25
N ASP A 330 -12.07 -3.77 10.30
CA ASP A 330 -13.43 -3.97 10.82
C ASP A 330 -13.66 -5.46 11.09
N ASN A 331 -13.80 -5.78 12.39
CA ASN A 331 -14.31 -7.01 13.02
C ASN A 331 -13.76 -8.41 12.65
N LEU A 332 -12.86 -8.88 13.53
CA LEU A 332 -12.88 -10.14 14.29
C LEU A 332 -13.07 -11.48 13.56
N GLY A 333 -11.98 -12.25 13.49
CA GLY A 333 -11.99 -13.71 13.48
C GLY A 333 -11.42 -14.27 14.78
N VAL A 334 -12.22 -14.28 15.85
CA VAL A 334 -12.00 -15.19 16.98
C VAL A 334 -12.51 -16.57 16.55
N SER A 335 -11.60 -17.54 16.45
CA SER A 335 -11.99 -18.94 16.29
C SER A 335 -12.60 -19.45 17.59
N GLY A 336 -13.93 -19.60 17.62
CA GLY A 336 -14.58 -20.47 18.59
C GLY A 336 -16.00 -20.07 19.01
N LYS A 337 -16.97 -20.55 18.22
CA LYS A 337 -18.39 -20.80 18.54
C LYS A 337 -19.35 -19.60 18.52
N ASP A 338 -20.33 -19.74 17.65
CA ASP A 338 -21.71 -19.26 17.70
C ASP A 338 -21.92 -17.79 18.12
N GLN A 339 -22.18 -16.90 17.15
CA GLN A 339 -23.43 -16.12 17.07
C GLN A 339 -23.46 -15.12 15.91
N GLN A 340 -24.69 -14.81 15.50
CA GLN A 340 -25.15 -14.02 14.35
C GLN A 340 -24.59 -12.58 14.29
N GLY A 341 -24.49 -12.04 13.08
CA GLY A 341 -23.88 -10.73 12.78
C GLY A 341 -24.55 -9.52 13.43
N VAL A 342 -23.76 -8.48 13.72
CA VAL A 342 -24.24 -7.14 14.12
C VAL A 342 -23.23 -6.07 13.67
N ALA A 343 -23.72 -5.07 12.94
CA ALA A 343 -23.05 -3.82 12.60
C ALA A 343 -22.96 -2.89 13.83
N GLY A 344 -21.87 -2.12 13.94
CA GLY A 344 -21.69 -1.05 14.93
C GLY A 344 -21.45 -1.55 16.37
N ARG A 345 -20.18 -1.75 16.75
CA ARG A 345 -19.84 -1.87 18.18
C ARG A 345 -19.37 -0.53 18.73
N ASP A 346 -19.93 -0.19 19.87
CA ASP A 346 -19.50 0.89 20.74
C ASP A 346 -18.09 0.60 21.30
N ILE A 347 -17.09 1.34 20.82
CA ILE A 347 -15.70 1.19 21.28
C ILE A 347 -15.55 1.56 22.77
N SER A 348 -16.39 2.45 23.30
CA SER A 348 -16.40 2.81 24.72
C SER A 348 -16.75 1.60 25.58
N GLY A 349 -17.84 0.89 25.23
CA GLY A 349 -18.21 -0.35 25.91
C GLY A 349 -17.13 -1.45 25.82
N THR A 350 -16.35 -1.47 24.73
CA THR A 350 -15.21 -2.39 24.57
C THR A 350 -14.08 -2.06 25.55
N VAL A 351 -13.71 -0.79 25.67
CA VAL A 351 -12.71 -0.32 26.64
C VAL A 351 -13.15 -0.65 28.07
N THR A 352 -14.42 -0.42 28.40
CA THR A 352 -14.99 -0.74 29.72
C THR A 352 -14.87 -2.23 30.04
N ASN A 353 -15.12 -3.11 29.08
CA ASN A 353 -14.95 -4.55 29.25
C ASN A 353 -13.48 -4.93 29.49
N THR A 354 -12.55 -4.33 28.76
CA THR A 354 -11.10 -4.55 28.95
C THR A 354 -10.63 -4.09 30.32
N ILE A 355 -11.11 -2.96 30.81
CA ILE A 355 -10.83 -2.47 32.18
C ILE A 355 -11.38 -3.46 33.22
N GLN A 356 -12.58 -4.01 33.00
CA GLN A 356 -13.17 -4.98 33.91
C GLN A 356 -12.40 -6.32 33.92
N GLN A 357 -12.00 -6.82 32.76
CA GLN A 357 -11.17 -8.02 32.65
C GLN A 357 -9.82 -7.85 33.34
N LEU A 358 -9.22 -6.65 33.23
CA LEU A 358 -7.99 -6.32 33.92
C LEU A 358 -8.14 -6.44 35.45
N ARG A 359 -9.24 -5.94 36.01
CA ARG A 359 -9.56 -6.04 37.46
C ARG A 359 -9.69 -7.49 37.94
N GLU A 360 -10.02 -8.40 37.05
CA GLU A 360 -10.20 -9.82 37.32
C GLU A 360 -8.88 -10.62 37.19
N THR A 361 -7.78 -9.99 36.78
CA THR A 361 -6.46 -10.63 36.70
C THR A 361 -5.77 -10.68 38.06
N ASN A 362 -4.87 -11.67 38.24
CA ASN A 362 -4.03 -11.82 39.43
C ASN A 362 -2.73 -10.99 39.36
N GLN A 363 -2.65 -9.98 38.47
CA GLN A 363 -1.44 -9.17 38.34
C GLN A 363 -1.37 -8.10 39.46
N PRO A 364 -0.21 -7.87 40.10
CA PRO A 364 -0.10 -6.94 41.23
C PRO A 364 -0.45 -5.49 40.88
N ASP A 365 -0.21 -5.09 39.63
CA ASP A 365 -0.40 -3.76 39.07
C ASP A 365 -1.80 -3.52 38.46
N ALA A 366 -2.58 -4.59 38.27
CA ALA A 366 -3.85 -4.53 37.56
C ALA A 366 -4.91 -3.59 38.16
N PRO A 367 -5.14 -3.55 39.49
CA PRO A 367 -6.12 -2.63 40.08
C PRO A 367 -5.78 -1.17 39.81
N GLN A 368 -4.53 -0.78 40.07
CA GLN A 368 -4.06 0.60 39.89
C GLN A 368 -4.09 1.01 38.41
N LEU A 369 -3.74 0.10 37.50
CA LEU A 369 -3.80 0.35 36.07
C LEU A 369 -5.24 0.49 35.57
N SER A 370 -6.16 -0.35 36.04
CA SER A 370 -7.58 -0.28 35.67
C SER A 370 -8.20 1.07 36.02
N ASP A 371 -7.82 1.64 37.18
CA ASP A 371 -8.31 2.94 37.63
C ASP A 371 -7.75 4.10 36.80
N LEU A 372 -6.51 3.99 36.31
CA LEU A 372 -5.91 5.00 35.43
C LEU A 372 -6.51 4.95 34.02
N LEU A 373 -6.79 3.75 33.50
CA LEU A 373 -7.46 3.57 32.21
C LEU A 373 -8.91 4.07 32.25
N GLU A 374 -9.64 3.84 33.34
CA GLU A 374 -10.99 4.37 33.53
C GLU A 374 -10.99 5.91 33.59
N GLN A 375 -9.98 6.51 34.22
CA GLN A 375 -9.81 7.97 34.23
C GLN A 375 -9.56 8.51 32.82
N LEU A 376 -8.68 7.88 32.04
CA LEU A 376 -8.42 8.30 30.66
C LEU A 376 -9.66 8.14 29.77
N GLN A 377 -10.41 7.04 29.92
CA GLN A 377 -11.67 6.82 29.20
C GLN A 377 -12.66 7.96 29.47
N LYS A 378 -12.88 8.31 30.74
CA LYS A 378 -13.78 9.43 31.12
C LYS A 378 -13.33 10.76 30.55
N VAL A 379 -12.01 11.03 30.55
CA VAL A 379 -11.45 12.27 29.98
C VAL A 379 -11.72 12.37 28.48
N VAL A 380 -11.61 11.27 27.74
CA VAL A 380 -11.90 11.24 26.30
C VAL A 380 -13.39 11.45 26.03
N GLU A 381 -14.26 10.74 26.75
CA GLU A 381 -15.70 10.75 26.52
C GLU A 381 -16.34 12.09 26.89
N SER A 382 -15.91 12.70 28.00
CA SER A 382 -16.41 14.00 28.47
C SER A 382 -15.82 15.20 27.74
N SER A 383 -14.91 14.99 26.79
CA SER A 383 -14.30 16.08 26.02
C SER A 383 -15.28 16.70 25.02
N GLU A 384 -15.49 18.01 25.13
CA GLU A 384 -16.19 18.82 24.12
C GLU A 384 -15.24 19.30 23.01
N GLU A 385 -13.91 19.22 23.22
CA GLU A 385 -12.88 19.67 22.27
C GLU A 385 -12.47 18.58 21.27
N LEU A 386 -12.74 17.31 21.56
CA LEU A 386 -12.45 16.19 20.66
C LEU A 386 -13.68 15.88 19.78
N GLY A 387 -13.46 15.79 18.47
CA GLY A 387 -14.45 15.25 17.54
C GLY A 387 -14.66 13.75 17.75
N GLU A 388 -15.79 13.22 17.27
CA GLU A 388 -16.11 11.79 17.37
C GLU A 388 -15.02 10.87 16.77
N PRO A 389 -14.39 11.18 15.62
CA PRO A 389 -13.29 10.37 15.10
C PRO A 389 -12.06 10.35 16.02
N GLU A 390 -11.71 11.48 16.63
CA GLU A 390 -10.63 11.56 17.61
C GLU A 390 -10.95 10.79 18.89
N LYS A 391 -12.18 10.89 19.39
CA LYS A 391 -12.63 10.12 20.55
C LYS A 391 -12.55 8.63 20.29
N GLN A 392 -13.05 8.17 19.15
CA GLN A 392 -13.00 6.78 18.75
C GLN A 392 -11.55 6.28 18.69
N LYS A 393 -10.66 7.03 18.04
CA LYS A 393 -9.24 6.67 17.92
C LYS A 393 -8.51 6.68 19.28
N ALA A 394 -8.84 7.62 20.16
CA ALA A 394 -8.30 7.66 21.51
C ALA A 394 -8.75 6.45 22.34
N LEU A 395 -10.02 6.06 22.24
CA LEU A 395 -10.57 4.87 22.92
C LEU A 395 -9.95 3.56 22.38
N GLU A 396 -9.65 3.48 21.08
CA GLU A 396 -8.92 2.33 20.52
C GLU A 396 -7.51 2.17 21.10
N TYR A 397 -6.77 3.27 21.28
CA TYR A 397 -5.45 3.22 21.92
C TYR A 397 -5.56 2.83 23.39
N LEU A 398 -6.57 3.33 24.11
CA LEU A 398 -6.84 2.90 25.50
C LEU A 398 -7.16 1.41 25.59
N ASN A 399 -7.94 0.88 24.66
CA ASN A 399 -8.23 -0.56 24.62
C ASN A 399 -6.94 -1.37 24.41
N GLN A 400 -6.08 -0.95 23.48
CA GLN A 400 -4.80 -1.62 23.23
C GLN A 400 -3.87 -1.57 24.46
N ILE A 401 -3.79 -0.42 25.14
CA ILE A 401 -3.02 -0.30 26.39
C ILE A 401 -3.57 -1.28 27.44
N GLY A 402 -4.90 -1.36 27.57
CA GLY A 402 -5.58 -2.33 28.42
C GLY A 402 -5.25 -3.79 28.07
N GLU A 403 -5.32 -4.18 26.80
CA GLU A 403 -4.99 -5.55 26.36
C GLU A 403 -3.52 -5.91 26.57
N MET A 404 -2.60 -4.95 26.41
CA MET A 404 -1.18 -5.17 26.64
C MET A 404 -0.83 -5.43 28.09
N SER A 405 -1.67 -5.00 29.03
CA SER A 405 -1.46 -5.26 30.45
C SER A 405 -1.40 -6.76 30.77
N VAL A 406 -2.08 -7.60 29.97
CA VAL A 406 -2.14 -9.05 30.20
C VAL A 406 -0.99 -9.81 29.50
N LYS A 407 -0.14 -9.12 28.72
CA LYS A 407 0.99 -9.70 27.95
C LYS A 407 2.26 -9.86 28.79
N GLU A 408 3.24 -10.60 28.29
CA GLU A 408 4.51 -10.82 28.99
C GLU A 408 5.36 -9.53 29.10
N PRO A 409 6.17 -9.34 30.17
CA PRO A 409 6.94 -8.11 30.41
C PRO A 409 7.85 -7.66 29.27
N ALA A 410 8.41 -8.60 28.50
CA ALA A 410 9.26 -8.30 27.34
C ALA A 410 8.47 -7.60 26.20
N GLN A 411 7.19 -7.95 26.04
CA GLN A 411 6.29 -7.34 25.05
C GLN A 411 5.77 -5.98 25.55
N LYS A 412 5.56 -5.83 26.87
CA LYS A 412 5.13 -4.57 27.52
C LYS A 412 6.14 -3.43 27.33
N LYS A 413 7.43 -3.71 27.48
CA LYS A 413 8.50 -2.68 27.58
C LYS A 413 8.73 -1.89 26.28
N GLY A 414 8.49 -2.50 25.12
CA GLY A 414 8.71 -1.87 23.82
C GLY A 414 7.49 -1.10 23.29
N MET A 415 6.29 -1.68 23.41
CA MET A 415 5.07 -1.12 22.81
C MET A 415 4.37 -0.08 23.68
N LEU A 416 4.52 -0.11 25.01
CA LEU A 416 3.75 0.82 25.87
C LEU A 416 4.08 2.29 25.61
N PRO A 417 5.36 2.71 25.55
CA PRO A 417 5.67 4.10 25.25
C PRO A 417 5.08 4.54 23.90
N VAL A 418 5.10 3.66 22.90
CA VAL A 418 4.55 3.92 21.56
C VAL A 418 3.04 4.14 21.62
N LEU A 419 2.31 3.28 22.34
CA LEU A 419 0.84 3.42 22.47
C LEU A 419 0.45 4.65 23.29
N LEU A 420 1.18 4.97 24.36
CA LEU A 420 0.92 6.17 25.16
C LEU A 420 1.26 7.46 24.40
N ASP A 421 2.32 7.45 23.59
CA ASP A 421 2.66 8.58 22.72
C ASP A 421 1.61 8.75 21.61
N ALA A 422 1.14 7.65 21.01
CA ALA A 422 0.06 7.69 20.02
C ALA A 422 -1.25 8.21 20.61
N PHE A 423 -1.62 7.74 21.81
CA PHE A 423 -2.76 8.24 22.55
C PHE A 423 -2.61 9.74 22.85
N THR A 424 -1.47 10.16 23.42
CA THR A 424 -1.20 11.56 23.75
C THR A 424 -1.20 12.45 22.49
N GLY A 425 -0.73 11.94 21.35
CA GLY A 425 -0.79 12.61 20.06
C GLY A 425 -2.22 12.91 19.61
N VAL A 426 -3.16 11.97 19.78
CA VAL A 426 -4.58 12.21 19.49
C VAL A 426 -5.16 13.26 20.43
N ILE A 427 -4.86 13.17 21.73
CA ILE A 427 -5.36 14.11 22.74
C ILE A 427 -4.78 15.51 22.59
N SER A 428 -3.57 15.66 22.00
CA SER A 428 -2.89 16.95 21.86
C SER A 428 -3.68 18.02 21.07
N LYS A 429 -4.73 17.63 20.34
CA LYS A 429 -5.69 18.53 19.70
C LYS A 429 -6.60 19.28 20.70
N ALA A 430 -6.77 18.76 21.91
CA ALA A 430 -7.53 19.37 23.00
C ALA A 430 -6.57 19.86 24.08
N ALA A 431 -6.17 21.14 24.00
CA ALA A 431 -5.08 21.70 24.79
C ALA A 431 -5.28 21.55 26.31
N ASN A 432 -6.52 21.64 26.77
CA ASN A 432 -6.90 21.53 28.18
C ASN A 432 -6.77 20.10 28.74
N LEU A 433 -6.65 19.09 27.88
CA LEU A 433 -6.53 17.69 28.26
C LEU A 433 -5.07 17.21 28.33
N ILE A 434 -4.13 17.98 27.80
CA ILE A 434 -2.72 17.58 27.66
C ILE A 434 -2.07 17.31 29.03
N ASP A 435 -2.16 18.25 29.96
CA ASP A 435 -1.53 18.13 31.28
C ASP A 435 -2.13 17.01 32.14
N PRO A 436 -3.47 16.86 32.28
CA PRO A 436 -4.04 15.75 33.02
C PRO A 436 -3.74 14.39 32.37
N VAL A 437 -3.76 14.29 31.03
CA VAL A 437 -3.42 13.04 30.33
C VAL A 437 -1.95 12.68 30.47
N LYS A 438 -1.02 13.63 30.33
CA LYS A 438 0.41 13.38 30.52
C LYS A 438 0.72 12.89 31.93
N LYS A 439 0.04 13.44 32.94
CA LYS A 439 0.21 13.01 34.33
C LYS A 439 -0.25 11.56 34.55
N ILE A 440 -1.38 11.17 33.94
CA ILE A 440 -1.89 9.80 34.03
C ILE A 440 -1.02 8.84 33.21
N ALA A 441 -0.59 9.21 32.00
CA ALA A 441 0.30 8.41 31.16
C ALA A 441 1.67 8.16 31.83
N ALA A 442 2.22 9.17 32.52
CA ALA A 442 3.44 9.01 33.31
C ALA A 442 3.25 8.06 34.50
N ALA A 443 2.08 8.07 35.14
CA ALA A 443 1.75 7.10 36.19
C ALA A 443 1.65 5.67 35.64
N ILE A 444 1.04 5.47 34.47
CA ILE A 444 0.99 4.17 33.78
C ILE A 444 2.41 3.66 33.46
N LEU A 445 3.28 4.53 32.91
CA LEU A 445 4.68 4.19 32.64
C LEU A 445 5.44 3.80 33.92
N SER A 446 5.22 4.51 35.02
CA SER A 446 5.88 4.22 36.29
C SER A 446 5.44 2.88 36.90
N ILE A 447 4.19 2.47 36.69
CA ILE A 447 3.68 1.17 37.17
C ILE A 447 4.31 0.01 36.41
N TRP A 448 4.56 0.17 35.10
CA TRP A 448 5.13 -0.89 34.27
C TRP A 448 6.67 -0.90 34.18
N GLN A 449 7.32 0.12 34.73
CA GLN A 449 8.78 0.17 34.87
C GLN A 449 9.28 -0.31 36.25
N ALA A 450 8.39 -0.46 37.23
CA ALA A 450 8.64 -1.05 38.55
C ALA A 450 8.51 -2.57 38.49
#